data_AF-X6LMC1-F1
#
_entry.id   AF-X6LMC1-F1
#
_cell.length_a   1.000
_cell.length_b   1.000
_cell.length_c   1.000
_cell.angle_alpha   90.00
_cell.angle_beta   90.00
_cell.angle_gamma   90.00
#
_symmetry.space_group_name_H-M   'P 1'
#
loop_
_entity.id
_entity.type
_entity.pdbx_description
1 polymer ?
#
loop_
_entity_poly.entity_id
_entity_poly.type
_entity_poly.pdbx_seq_one_letter_code
_entity_poly.pdbx_strand_id
1 'polypeptide(L)'
;MNAFESGIITICDFCAHALATISSQLGGKQLDNAFQCLIHRFPSYFYYYCLDATEFLMKLKEEQLGDVFQCFIHRLSDEKEDKNNRRKCAQLLGKLSMKWNEKQLNDAFNSLKDMLNQDYCGTYRKALETIT
;
A
#
# COMPACT_ATOMS: atom_id res chain seq x y z
N MET A 1 22.63 4.80 9.45
CA MET A 1 21.78 3.94 10.30
C MET A 1 22.68 3.05 11.12
N ASN A 2 22.62 3.11 12.45
CA ASN A 2 23.43 2.27 13.34
C ASN A 2 22.67 1.00 13.79
N ALA A 3 23.37 0.05 14.40
CA ALA A 3 22.79 -1.24 14.79
C ALA A 3 21.64 -1.11 15.82
N PHE A 4 21.66 -0.06 16.66
CA PHE A 4 20.61 0.21 17.64
C PHE A 4 19.33 0.73 16.97
N GLU A 5 19.45 1.70 16.07
CA GLU A 5 18.35 2.18 15.22
C GLU A 5 17.77 1.05 14.37
N SER A 6 18.63 0.22 13.78
CA SER A 6 18.21 -0.96 13.02
C SER A 6 17.43 -1.96 13.89
N GLY A 7 17.85 -2.17 15.14
CA GLY A 7 17.16 -3.04 16.09
C GLY A 7 15.78 -2.49 16.49
N ILE A 8 15.66 -1.18 16.74
CA ILE A 8 14.39 -0.53 17.05
C ILE A 8 13.42 -0.65 15.88
N ILE A 9 13.86 -0.34 14.65
CA ILE A 9 13.02 -0.47 13.43
C ILE A 9 12.50 -1.91 13.30
N THR A 10 13.39 -2.89 13.50
CA THR A 10 13.05 -4.31 13.43
C THR A 10 12.01 -4.71 14.47
N ILE A 11 12.17 -4.27 15.73
CA ILE A 11 11.20 -4.54 16.81
C ILE A 11 9.85 -3.90 16.49
N CYS A 12 9.83 -2.66 15.98
CA CYS A 12 8.61 -1.97 15.59
C CYS A 12 7.85 -2.71 14.47
N ASP A 13 8.56 -3.24 13.48
CA ASP A 13 7.95 -4.00 12.39
C ASP A 13 7.33 -5.33 12.87
N PHE A 14 8.00 -6.04 13.80
CA PHE A 14 7.42 -7.24 14.43
C PHE A 14 6.19 -6.92 15.29
N CYS A 15 6.21 -5.81 16.05
CA CYS A 15 5.06 -5.36 16.81
C CYS A 15 3.88 -4.98 15.89
N ALA A 16 4.16 -4.31 14.77
CA ALA A 16 3.15 -3.97 13.77
C ALA A 16 2.52 -5.23 13.16
N HIS A 17 3.32 -6.24 12.86
CA HIS A 17 2.82 -7.54 12.40
C HIS A 17 1.94 -8.22 13.45
N ALA A 18 2.40 -8.32 14.70
CA ALA A 18 1.60 -8.91 15.79
C ALA A 18 0.27 -8.16 15.99
N LEU A 19 0.30 -6.82 15.93
CA LEU A 19 -0.89 -5.98 16.01
C LEU A 19 -1.88 -6.28 14.87
N ALA A 20 -1.40 -6.37 13.64
CA ALA A 20 -2.22 -6.72 12.47
C ALA A 20 -2.87 -8.11 12.62
N THR A 21 -2.09 -9.11 13.04
CA THR A 21 -2.55 -10.49 13.19
C THR A 21 -3.62 -10.61 14.28
N ILE A 22 -3.36 -10.08 15.48
CA ILE A 22 -4.30 -10.16 16.61
C ILE A 22 -5.58 -9.38 16.30
N SER A 23 -5.45 -8.16 15.75
CA SER A 23 -6.61 -7.33 15.44
C SER A 23 -7.48 -7.92 14.32
N SER A 24 -6.89 -8.63 13.36
CA SER A 24 -7.63 -9.38 12.31
C SER A 24 -8.51 -10.48 12.88
N GLN A 25 -8.09 -11.11 13.98
CA GLN A 25 -8.86 -12.14 14.67
C GLN A 25 -9.97 -11.54 15.54
N LEU A 26 -9.69 -10.42 16.20
CA LEU A 26 -10.64 -9.74 17.08
C LEU A 26 -11.74 -8.99 16.30
N GLY A 27 -11.41 -8.46 15.11
CA GLY A 27 -12.34 -7.67 14.31
C GLY A 27 -12.75 -6.35 14.99
N GLY A 28 -13.88 -5.80 14.53
CA GLY A 28 -14.53 -4.64 15.14
C GLY A 28 -13.59 -3.45 15.39
N LYS A 29 -13.71 -2.85 16.58
CA LYS A 29 -12.94 -1.66 16.97
C LYS A 29 -11.43 -1.93 17.03
N GLN A 30 -11.02 -3.15 17.36
CA GLN A 30 -9.61 -3.53 17.43
C GLN A 30 -8.97 -3.54 16.04
N LEU A 31 -9.66 -4.09 15.04
CA LEU A 31 -9.25 -4.04 13.64
C LEU A 31 -9.18 -2.59 13.15
N ASP A 32 -10.20 -1.79 13.44
CA ASP A 32 -10.26 -0.39 13.03
C ASP A 32 -9.11 0.43 13.65
N ASN A 33 -8.81 0.23 14.94
CA ASN A 33 -7.70 0.88 15.62
C ASN A 33 -6.33 0.45 15.07
N ALA A 34 -6.14 -0.85 14.81
CA ALA A 34 -4.91 -1.36 14.22
C ALA A 34 -4.71 -0.80 12.81
N PHE A 35 -5.76 -0.75 12.00
CA PHE A 35 -5.72 -0.13 10.68
C PHE A 35 -5.24 1.32 10.74
N GLN A 36 -5.87 2.15 11.58
CA GLN A 36 -5.49 3.56 11.75
C GLN A 36 -4.03 3.71 12.21
N CYS A 37 -3.56 2.83 13.09
CA CYS A 37 -2.16 2.83 13.52
C CYS A 37 -1.21 2.48 12.36
N LEU A 38 -1.48 1.41 11.64
CA LEU A 38 -0.60 0.90 10.58
C LEU A 38 -0.56 1.83 9.36
N ILE A 39 -1.70 2.35 8.92
CA ILE A 39 -1.77 3.17 7.70
C ILE A 39 -1.13 4.55 7.88
N HIS A 40 -1.23 5.15 9.07
CA HIS A 40 -0.72 6.50 9.34
C HIS A 40 0.62 6.53 10.07
N ARG A 41 0.92 5.57 10.94
CA ARG A 41 2.13 5.59 11.80
C ARG A 41 3.18 4.58 11.39
N PHE A 42 2.77 3.39 10.91
CA PHE A 42 3.69 2.30 10.59
C PHE A 42 3.45 1.69 9.20
N PRO A 43 3.57 2.50 8.14
CA PRO A 43 3.35 2.04 6.78
C PRO A 43 4.41 1.04 6.30
N SER A 44 5.58 1.00 6.94
CA SER A 44 6.66 0.04 6.66
C SER A 44 6.18 -1.41 6.73
N TYR A 45 5.21 -1.69 7.61
CA TYR A 45 4.56 -2.99 7.74
C TYR A 45 4.08 -3.54 6.40
N PHE A 46 3.42 -2.72 5.58
CA PHE A 46 2.89 -3.13 4.29
C PHE A 46 3.99 -3.56 3.31
N TYR A 47 5.21 -3.07 3.49
CA TYR A 47 6.34 -3.42 2.62
C TYR A 47 7.08 -4.65 3.13
N TYR A 48 7.38 -4.72 4.42
CA TYR A 48 8.16 -5.84 4.97
C TYR A 48 7.36 -7.14 5.01
N TYR A 49 6.06 -7.06 5.30
CA TYR A 49 5.17 -8.20 5.44
C TYR A 49 4.10 -8.22 4.36
N CYS A 50 4.45 -7.98 3.08
CA CYS A 50 3.48 -7.83 1.99
C CYS A 50 2.44 -8.96 1.90
N LEU A 51 2.79 -10.21 2.23
CA LEU A 51 1.84 -11.33 2.27
C LEU A 51 0.85 -11.18 3.44
N ASP A 52 1.35 -11.05 4.67
CA ASP A 52 0.51 -10.91 5.87
C ASP A 52 -0.32 -9.62 5.84
N ALA A 53 0.27 -8.55 5.32
CA ALA A 53 -0.38 -7.28 5.10
C ALA A 53 -1.51 -7.40 4.07
N THR A 54 -1.37 -8.25 3.05
CA THR A 54 -2.49 -8.56 2.15
C THR A 54 -3.63 -9.19 2.94
N GLU A 55 -3.35 -10.20 3.77
CA GLU A 55 -4.39 -10.87 4.56
C GLU A 55 -5.10 -9.90 5.50
N PHE A 56 -4.34 -9.06 6.22
CA PHE A 56 -4.86 -8.00 7.07
C PHE A 56 -5.78 -7.04 6.29
N LEU A 57 -5.30 -6.51 5.16
CA LEU A 57 -6.07 -5.57 4.33
C LEU A 57 -7.34 -6.22 3.77
N MET A 58 -7.32 -7.53 3.49
CA MET A 58 -8.50 -8.28 3.05
C MET A 58 -9.56 -8.44 4.15
N LYS A 59 -9.24 -8.16 5.43
CA LYS A 59 -10.22 -8.11 6.53
C LYS A 59 -10.93 -6.75 6.65
N LEU A 60 -10.39 -5.69 6.04
CA LEU A 60 -10.96 -4.36 6.13
C LEU A 60 -12.31 -4.25 5.43
N LYS A 61 -13.14 -3.32 5.94
CA LYS A 61 -14.45 -2.97 5.36
C LYS A 61 -14.26 -2.08 4.14
N GLU A 62 -15.23 -2.10 3.23
CA GLU A 62 -15.20 -1.31 1.99
C GLU A 62 -14.92 0.19 2.22
N GLU A 63 -15.51 0.74 3.29
CA GLU A 63 -15.32 2.14 3.73
C GLU A 63 -13.85 2.48 4.01
N GLN A 64 -13.06 1.53 4.51
CA GLN A 64 -11.64 1.71 4.83
C GLN A 64 -10.73 1.52 3.61
N LEU A 65 -11.22 0.82 2.57
CA LEU A 65 -10.42 0.56 1.38
C LEU A 65 -10.11 1.83 0.58
N GLY A 66 -10.95 2.88 0.71
CA GLY A 66 -10.67 4.19 0.17
C GLY A 66 -9.41 4.84 0.78
N ASP A 67 -9.26 4.76 2.11
CA ASP A 67 -8.09 5.29 2.81
C ASP A 67 -6.81 4.51 2.45
N VAL A 68 -6.92 3.18 2.34
CA VAL A 68 -5.82 2.32 1.87
C VAL A 68 -5.39 2.72 0.47
N PHE A 69 -6.35 2.92 -0.42
CA PHE A 69 -6.10 3.35 -1.80
C PHE A 69 -5.36 4.69 -1.85
N GLN A 70 -5.86 5.70 -1.14
CA GLN A 70 -5.22 7.02 -1.11
C GLN A 70 -3.80 6.97 -0.54
N CYS A 71 -3.59 6.21 0.53
CA CYS A 71 -2.26 6.04 1.13
C CYS A 71 -1.27 5.40 0.14
N PHE A 72 -1.68 4.32 -0.54
CA PHE A 72 -0.80 3.63 -1.49
C PHE A 72 -0.54 4.42 -2.76
N ILE A 73 -1.53 5.15 -3.30
CA ILE A 73 -1.31 6.03 -4.46
C ILE A 73 -0.37 7.18 -4.10
N HIS A 74 -0.60 7.85 -2.97
CA HIS A 74 0.28 8.95 -2.53
C HIS A 74 1.75 8.52 -2.48
N ARG A 75 2.00 7.33 -1.91
CA ARG A 75 3.36 6.76 -1.81
C ARG A 75 3.91 6.25 -3.13
N LEU A 76 3.06 5.66 -3.95
CA LEU A 76 3.45 5.21 -5.29
C LEU A 76 3.89 6.41 -6.14
N SER A 77 3.36 7.61 -5.89
CA SER A 77 3.71 8.86 -6.58
C SER A 77 4.83 9.65 -5.93
N ASP A 78 5.29 9.27 -4.73
CA ASP A 78 6.35 10.00 -4.03
C ASP A 78 7.73 9.60 -4.57
N GLU A 79 8.43 10.54 -5.22
CA GLU A 79 9.77 10.34 -5.75
C GLU A 79 10.82 10.05 -4.67
N LYS A 80 10.54 10.42 -3.41
CA LYS A 80 11.42 10.14 -2.27
C LYS A 80 11.19 8.76 -1.65
N GLU A 81 10.07 8.11 -1.98
CA GLU A 81 9.77 6.77 -1.49
C GLU A 81 10.68 5.75 -2.21
N ASP A 82 11.15 4.75 -1.45
CA ASP A 82 12.04 3.73 -1.99
C ASP A 82 11.39 2.98 -3.17
N LYS A 83 12.16 2.71 -4.23
CA LYS A 83 11.63 2.05 -5.44
C LYS A 83 11.01 0.68 -5.14
N ASN A 84 11.55 -0.08 -4.19
CA ASN A 84 10.97 -1.36 -3.80
C ASN A 84 9.67 -1.16 -3.01
N ASN A 85 9.59 -0.14 -2.15
CA ASN A 85 8.34 0.21 -1.45
C ASN A 85 7.26 0.62 -2.45
N ARG A 86 7.58 1.48 -3.43
CA ARG A 86 6.68 1.85 -4.54
C ARG A 86 6.20 0.59 -5.30
N ARG A 87 7.11 -0.32 -5.66
CA ARG A 87 6.74 -1.61 -6.30
C ARG A 87 5.77 -2.44 -5.44
N LYS A 88 6.01 -2.51 -4.13
CA LYS A 88 5.15 -3.25 -3.19
C LYS A 88 3.78 -2.59 -3.03
N CYS A 89 3.68 -1.26 -3.03
CA CYS A 89 2.40 -0.54 -3.10
C CYS A 89 1.60 -0.96 -4.33
N ALA A 90 2.22 -0.95 -5.52
CA ALA A 90 1.55 -1.37 -6.75
C ALA A 90 1.07 -2.83 -6.70
N GLN A 91 1.86 -3.74 -6.12
CA GLN A 91 1.47 -5.13 -5.91
C GLN A 91 0.27 -5.28 -4.97
N LEU A 92 0.26 -4.53 -3.86
CA LEU A 92 -0.85 -4.55 -2.90
C LEU A 92 -2.13 -3.94 -3.49
N LEU A 93 -2.03 -2.83 -4.23
CA LEU A 93 -3.15 -2.24 -4.97
C LEU A 93 -3.78 -3.26 -5.93
N GLY A 94 -2.96 -3.98 -6.70
CA GLY A 94 -3.44 -5.03 -7.59
C GLY A 94 -4.19 -6.15 -6.86
N LYS A 95 -3.67 -6.63 -5.72
CA LYS A 95 -4.35 -7.65 -4.91
C LYS A 95 -5.66 -7.16 -4.30
N LEU A 96 -5.70 -5.92 -3.83
CA LEU A 96 -6.88 -5.34 -3.18
C LEU A 96 -7.99 -4.97 -4.16
N SER A 97 -7.65 -4.75 -5.43
CA SER A 97 -8.63 -4.45 -6.48
C SER A 97 -9.78 -5.46 -6.53
N MET A 98 -9.54 -6.72 -6.14
CA MET A 98 -10.58 -7.75 -6.09
C MET A 98 -11.70 -7.49 -5.07
N LYS A 99 -11.49 -6.59 -4.09
CA LYS A 99 -12.49 -6.20 -3.09
C LYS A 99 -13.15 -4.85 -3.38
N TRP A 100 -12.66 -4.12 -4.38
CA TRP A 100 -13.14 -2.76 -4.65
C TRP A 100 -14.43 -2.78 -5.45
N ASN A 101 -15.25 -1.76 -5.18
CA ASN A 101 -16.40 -1.47 -6.03
C ASN A 101 -15.95 -0.81 -7.35
N GLU A 102 -16.86 -0.70 -8.31
CA GLU A 102 -16.58 -0.13 -9.64
C GLU A 102 -16.00 1.29 -9.56
N LYS A 103 -16.49 2.12 -8.65
CA LYS A 103 -15.98 3.49 -8.47
C LYS A 103 -14.52 3.48 -8.02
N GLN A 104 -14.20 2.69 -7.00
CA GLN A 104 -12.83 2.53 -6.49
C GLN A 104 -11.88 1.96 -7.56
N LEU A 105 -12.34 0.99 -8.35
CA LEU A 105 -11.58 0.45 -9.48
C LEU A 105 -11.30 1.51 -10.55
N ASN A 106 -12.30 2.32 -10.92
CA ASN A 106 -12.14 3.41 -11.88
C ASN A 106 -11.18 4.49 -11.37
N ASP A 107 -11.31 4.89 -10.11
CA ASP A 107 -10.41 5.87 -9.48
C ASP A 107 -8.96 5.37 -9.47
N ALA A 108 -8.77 4.07 -9.16
CA ALA A 108 -7.46 3.43 -9.19
C ALA A 108 -6.87 3.31 -10.58
N PHE A 109 -7.69 2.91 -11.55
CA PHE A 109 -7.28 2.80 -12.95
C PHE A 109 -6.80 4.16 -13.48
N ASN A 110 -7.58 5.23 -13.27
CA ASN A 110 -7.22 6.58 -13.70
C ASN A 110 -5.93 7.07 -13.02
N SER A 111 -5.81 6.86 -11.71
CA SER A 111 -4.60 7.25 -10.96
C SER A 111 -3.36 6.54 -11.49
N LEU A 112 -3.42 5.21 -11.66
CA LEU A 112 -2.29 4.43 -12.18
C LEU A 112 -1.94 4.80 -13.62
N LYS A 113 -2.95 5.06 -14.47
CA LYS A 113 -2.74 5.54 -15.85
C LYS A 113 -2.03 6.88 -15.88
N ASP A 114 -2.46 7.84 -15.05
CA ASP A 114 -1.84 9.16 -14.97
C ASP A 114 -0.39 9.07 -14.49
N MET A 115 -0.12 8.18 -13.54
CA MET A 115 1.24 7.93 -13.06
C MET A 115 2.13 7.32 -14.15
N LEU A 116 1.64 6.37 -14.93
CA LEU A 116 2.37 5.85 -16.09
C LEU A 116 2.64 6.93 -17.15
N ASN A 117 1.77 7.94 -17.25
CA ASN A 117 1.94 9.10 -18.11
C ASN A 117 2.84 10.20 -17.50
N GLN A 118 3.10 10.19 -16.20
CA GLN A 118 3.98 11.15 -15.51
C GLN A 118 5.40 10.58 -15.34
N ASP A 119 5.50 9.31 -14.95
CA ASP A 119 6.74 8.58 -14.68
C ASP A 119 7.40 8.07 -15.98
N TYR A 120 7.28 8.82 -17.09
CA TYR A 120 7.77 8.44 -18.43
C TYR A 120 9.27 8.10 -18.41
N CYS A 121 9.56 6.83 -18.12
CA CYS A 121 10.69 6.11 -18.67
C CYS A 121 10.64 6.35 -20.18
N GLY A 122 11.64 7.05 -20.73
CA GLY A 122 11.63 7.60 -22.10
C GLY A 122 11.46 6.58 -23.23
N THR A 123 11.34 5.29 -22.92
CA THR A 123 11.07 4.21 -23.86
C THR A 123 9.58 4.01 -24.18
N TYR A 124 8.64 4.30 -23.27
CA TYR A 124 7.20 4.07 -23.51
C TYR A 124 6.53 5.23 -24.28
N ARG A 125 6.99 6.49 -24.10
CA ARG A 125 6.53 7.66 -24.88
C ARG A 125 6.69 7.43 -26.37
N LYS A 126 7.86 6.92 -26.78
CA LYS A 126 8.15 6.60 -28.19
C LYS A 126 7.25 5.50 -28.75
N ALA A 127 6.90 4.50 -27.94
CA ALA A 127 6.01 3.43 -28.37
C ALA A 127 4.56 3.91 -28.54
N LEU A 128 4.06 4.77 -27.64
CA LEU A 128 2.71 5.35 -27.75
C LEU A 128 2.60 6.35 -28.91
N GLU A 129 3.61 7.20 -29.11
CA GLU A 129 3.68 8.15 -30.25
C GLU A 129 3.77 7.45 -31.61
N THR A 130 4.14 6.16 -31.65
CA THR A 130 4.21 5.38 -32.91
C THR A 130 2.86 4.69 -33.22
N ILE A 131 1.95 4.61 -32.25
CA ILE A 131 0.66 3.88 -32.37
C ILE A 131 -0.54 4.84 -32.40
N THR A 132 -0.33 6.14 -32.16
CA THR A 132 -1.33 7.21 -32.28
C THR A 132 -1.06 8.05 -33.50
#